data_AF-A0A392RQV7-F1
#
_entry.id   AF-A0A392RQV7-F1
#
_cell.length_a   1.000
_cell.length_b   1.000
_cell.length_c   1.000
_cell.angle_alpha   90.00
_cell.angle_beta   90.00
_cell.angle_gamma   90.00
#
_symmetry.space_group_name_H-M   'P 1'
#
loop_
_entity.id
_entity.type
_entity.pdbx_description
1 polymer ?
#
loop_
_entity_poly.entity_id
_entity_poly.type
_entity_poly.pdbx_seq_one_letter_code
_entity_poly.pdbx_strand_id
1 'polypeptide(L)'
;MPIDAFDPSFRAWNRCNMLIHSWIMNSVDPSIAQSIVFMENASDVWIDLKERFSQGDLVRVSELQQQIYALTTFYSDLKTLWEELEIYMPIPNCTCHHRCSCDAMRIARNNHHM
;
A
#
# COMPACT_ATOMS: atom_id res chain seq x y z
N MET A 1 -11.01 -15.52 -23.49
CA MET A 1 -10.69 -16.44 -24.60
C MET A 1 -12.00 -16.78 -25.28
N PRO A 2 -12.14 -16.57 -26.60
CA PRO A 2 -13.33 -17.02 -27.32
C PRO A 2 -13.44 -18.53 -27.17
N ILE A 3 -14.55 -18.99 -26.62
CA ILE A 3 -14.80 -20.41 -26.32
C ILE A 3 -15.15 -21.18 -27.60
N ASP A 4 -15.69 -20.46 -28.59
CA ASP A 4 -16.13 -20.99 -29.86
C ASP A 4 -15.15 -20.62 -30.98
N ALA A 5 -14.69 -21.62 -31.73
CA ALA A 5 -13.84 -21.43 -32.91
C ALA A 5 -14.58 -20.73 -34.06
N PHE A 6 -15.92 -20.71 -34.05
CA PHE A 6 -16.77 -19.99 -35.00
C PHE A 6 -17.04 -18.53 -34.58
N ASP A 7 -16.55 -18.08 -33.43
CA ASP A 7 -16.63 -16.68 -33.04
C ASP A 7 -15.88 -15.81 -34.07
N PRO A 8 -16.51 -14.77 -34.66
CA PRO A 8 -15.86 -13.87 -35.60
C PRO A 8 -14.56 -13.24 -35.08
N SER A 9 -14.44 -13.09 -33.76
CA SER A 9 -13.27 -12.56 -33.08
C SER A 9 -12.14 -13.58 -32.86
N PHE A 10 -12.39 -14.89 -33.02
CA PHE A 10 -11.43 -15.97 -32.75
C PHE A 10 -10.13 -15.78 -33.55
N ARG A 11 -10.21 -15.44 -34.84
CA ARG A 11 -9.02 -15.23 -35.68
C ARG A 11 -8.15 -14.07 -35.19
N ALA A 12 -8.77 -12.95 -34.82
CA ALA A 12 -8.07 -11.79 -34.31
C ALA A 12 -7.42 -12.10 -32.96
N TRP A 13 -8.17 -12.76 -32.07
CA TRP A 13 -7.67 -13.19 -30.77
C TRP A 13 -6.49 -14.16 -30.91
N ASN A 14 -6.61 -15.19 -31.74
CA ASN A 14 -5.54 -16.19 -31.92
C ASN A 14 -4.26 -15.55 -32.47
N ARG A 15 -4.36 -14.59 -33.39
CA ARG A 15 -3.20 -13.84 -33.89
C ARG A 15 -2.52 -13.04 -32.77
N CYS A 16 -3.29 -12.36 -31.93
CA CYS A 16 -2.75 -11.64 -30.77
C CYS A 16 -2.10 -12.61 -29.77
N ASN A 17 -2.75 -13.74 -29.48
CA ASN A 17 -2.23 -14.77 -28.59
C ASN A 17 -0.87 -15.28 -29.08
N MET A 18 -0.75 -15.66 -30.36
CA MET A 18 0.51 -16.11 -30.96
C MET A 18 1.61 -15.03 -30.93
N LEU A 19 1.25 -13.76 -31.17
CA LEU A 19 2.20 -12.65 -31.12
C LEU A 19 2.79 -12.47 -29.71
N ILE A 20 1.91 -12.40 -28.71
CA ILE A 20 2.32 -12.22 -27.31
C ILE A 20 3.12 -13.44 -26.84
N HIS A 21 2.68 -14.65 -27.19
CA HIS A 21 3.42 -15.88 -26.87
C HIS A 21 4.84 -15.85 -27.44
N SER A 22 4.98 -15.46 -28.72
CA SER A 22 6.30 -15.31 -29.36
C SER A 22 7.15 -14.24 -28.67
N TRP A 23 6.57 -13.10 -28.30
CA TRP A 23 7.32 -12.07 -27.57
C TRP A 23 7.83 -12.55 -26.23
N ILE A 24 7.01 -13.26 -25.45
CA ILE A 24 7.43 -13.83 -24.17
C ILE A 24 8.56 -14.82 -24.38
N MET A 25 8.41 -15.76 -25.32
CA MET A 25 9.45 -16.76 -25.65
C MET A 25 10.80 -16.15 -26.01
N ASN A 26 10.80 -14.99 -26.68
CA ASN A 26 12.01 -14.28 -27.08
C ASN A 26 12.55 -13.33 -26.00
N SER A 27 11.81 -13.09 -24.93
CA SER A 27 12.18 -12.14 -23.86
C SER A 27 12.71 -12.82 -22.61
N VAL A 28 12.57 -14.14 -22.51
CA VAL A 28 13.04 -14.94 -21.37
C VAL A 28 14.32 -15.72 -21.73
N ASP A 29 15.02 -16.20 -20.71
CA ASP A 29 16.17 -17.08 -20.90
C ASP A 29 15.77 -18.36 -21.68
N PRO A 30 16.63 -18.91 -22.56
CA PRO A 30 16.32 -20.12 -23.32
C PRO A 30 15.86 -21.31 -22.47
N SER A 31 16.38 -21.48 -21.26
CA SER A 31 15.95 -22.54 -20.34
C SER A 31 14.52 -22.34 -19.85
N ILE A 32 14.11 -21.08 -19.63
CA ILE A 32 12.74 -20.72 -19.26
C ILE A 32 11.82 -20.92 -20.47
N ALA A 33 12.23 -20.46 -21.65
CA ALA A 33 11.48 -20.61 -22.90
C ALA A 33 11.15 -22.09 -23.19
N GLN A 34 12.09 -23.01 -22.97
CA GLN A 34 11.86 -24.45 -23.10
C GLN A 34 10.75 -24.98 -22.19
N SER A 35 10.58 -24.39 -20.99
CA SER A 35 9.56 -24.83 -20.04
C SER A 35 8.14 -24.36 -20.38
N ILE A 36 7.99 -23.36 -21.24
CA ILE A 36 6.70 -22.74 -21.61
C ILE A 36 6.30 -22.95 -23.09
N VAL A 37 7.19 -23.52 -23.93
CA VAL A 37 7.01 -23.63 -25.39
C VAL A 37 5.75 -24.40 -25.83
N PHE A 38 5.27 -25.33 -25.00
CA PHE A 38 4.10 -26.17 -25.30
C PHE A 38 2.78 -25.57 -24.77
N MET A 39 2.83 -24.41 -24.13
CA MET A 39 1.64 -23.74 -23.63
C MET A 39 0.93 -23.01 -24.78
N GLU A 40 -0.37 -23.26 -24.94
CA GLU A 40 -1.11 -22.73 -26.09
C GLU A 40 -1.47 -21.26 -25.91
N ASN A 41 -1.69 -20.81 -24.67
CA ASN A 41 -2.17 -19.47 -24.39
C ASN A 41 -1.09 -18.62 -23.73
N ALA A 42 -0.83 -17.45 -24.30
CA ALA A 42 0.07 -16.46 -23.72
C ALA A 42 -0.37 -16.00 -22.32
N SER A 43 -1.67 -16.05 -22.02
CA SER A 43 -2.18 -15.78 -20.67
C SER A 43 -1.67 -16.79 -19.64
N ASP A 44 -1.65 -18.06 -20.02
CA ASP A 44 -1.30 -19.15 -19.12
C ASP A 44 0.22 -19.12 -18.89
N VAL A 45 0.99 -18.87 -19.95
CA VAL A 45 2.43 -18.60 -19.85
C VAL A 45 2.72 -17.45 -18.88
N TRP A 46 2.00 -16.34 -19.03
CA TRP A 46 2.20 -15.17 -18.16
C TRP A 46 1.90 -15.49 -16.69
N ILE A 47 0.84 -16.25 -16.42
CA ILE A 47 0.47 -16.67 -15.07
C ILE A 47 1.55 -17.59 -14.47
N ASP A 48 2.02 -18.58 -15.22
CA ASP A 48 3.08 -19.50 -14.77
C ASP A 48 4.39 -18.76 -14.45
N LEU A 49 4.83 -17.87 -15.35
CA LEU A 49 6.02 -17.05 -15.13
C LEU A 49 5.86 -16.15 -13.91
N LYS A 50 4.68 -15.55 -13.74
CA LYS A 50 4.37 -14.75 -12.56
C LYS A 50 4.46 -15.60 -11.30
N GLU A 51 3.82 -16.75 -11.24
CA GLU A 51 3.86 -17.61 -10.05
C GLU A 51 5.28 -18.07 -9.68
N ARG A 52 6.10 -18.41 -10.69
CA ARG A 52 7.48 -18.89 -10.47
C ARG A 52 8.44 -17.77 -10.06
N PHE A 53 8.33 -16.61 -10.70
CA PHE A 53 9.36 -15.57 -10.63
C PHE A 53 8.90 -14.28 -9.96
N SER A 54 7.60 -14.06 -9.77
CA SER A 54 7.07 -12.91 -9.04
C SER A 54 7.03 -13.16 -7.54
N GLN A 55 8.12 -13.68 -6.96
CA GLN A 55 8.25 -13.64 -5.52
C GLN A 55 8.29 -12.17 -5.10
N GLY A 56 7.27 -11.75 -4.35
CA GLY A 56 7.30 -10.44 -3.71
C GLY A 56 8.57 -10.35 -2.88
N ASP A 57 9.18 -9.17 -2.81
CA ASP A 57 10.34 -8.94 -1.95
C ASP A 57 9.86 -8.98 -0.49
N LEU A 58 9.70 -10.19 0.05
CA LEU A 58 9.18 -10.44 1.40
C LEU A 58 10.08 -9.81 2.45
N VAL A 59 11.39 -9.72 2.17
CA VAL A 59 12.35 -9.00 3.01
C VAL A 59 11.97 -7.53 3.04
N ARG A 60 11.79 -6.90 1.88
CA ARG A 60 11.37 -5.49 1.81
C ARG A 60 10.01 -5.24 2.44
N VAL A 61 9.05 -6.13 2.25
CA VAL A 61 7.71 -6.04 2.89
C VAL A 61 7.87 -6.06 4.41
N SER A 62 8.65 -6.99 4.95
CA SER A 62 8.94 -7.09 6.39
C SER A 62 9.63 -5.85 6.94
N GLU A 63 10.64 -5.32 6.23
CA GLU A 63 11.32 -4.07 6.60
C GLU A 63 10.36 -2.89 6.68
N LEU A 64 9.48 -2.75 5.68
CA LEU A 64 8.48 -1.68 5.64
C LEU A 64 7.46 -1.81 6.78
N GLN A 65 7.01 -3.03 7.07
CA GLN A 65 6.12 -3.29 8.21
C GLN A 65 6.78 -2.90 9.54
N GLN A 66 8.06 -3.21 9.73
CA GLN A 66 8.80 -2.84 10.92
C GLN A 66 8.95 -1.32 11.07
N GLN A 67 9.23 -0.61 9.98
CA GLN A 67 9.32 0.86 9.98
C GLN A 67 7.98 1.51 10.33
N ILE A 68 6.88 1.02 9.75
CA ILE A 68 5.52 1.49 10.07
C ILE A 68 5.24 1.25 11.55
N TYR A 69 5.54 0.06 12.06
CA TYR A 69 5.33 -0.27 13.47
C TYR A 69 6.10 0.70 14.39
N ALA A 70 7.38 0.95 14.11
CA ALA A 70 8.20 1.89 14.86
C ALA A 70 7.64 3.34 14.85
N LEU A 71 7.06 3.78 13.72
CA LEU A 71 6.40 5.08 13.64
C LEU A 71 5.10 5.10 14.47
N THR A 72 4.33 4.02 14.45
CA THR A 72 3.11 3.92 15.26
C THR A 72 3.39 3.91 16.75
N THR A 73 4.46 3.24 17.19
CA THR A 73 4.88 3.24 18.60
C THR A 73 5.33 4.63 19.01
N PHE A 74 6.18 5.29 18.20
CA PHE A 74 6.62 6.66 18.47
C PHE A 74 5.43 7.63 18.62
N TYR A 75 4.45 7.56 17.70
CA TYR A 75 3.27 8.41 17.76
C TYR A 75 2.43 8.14 19.02
N SER A 76 2.29 6.87 19.41
CA SER A 76 1.55 6.48 20.62
C SER A 76 2.23 7.00 21.88
N ASP A 77 3.56 6.89 21.95
CA ASP A 77 4.35 7.42 23.08
C ASP A 77 4.24 8.94 23.15
N LEU A 78 4.38 9.62 22.01
CA LEU A 78 4.22 11.08 21.91
C LEU A 78 2.83 11.51 22.40
N LYS A 79 1.78 10.84 21.93
CA LYS A 79 0.40 11.12 22.34
C LYS A 79 0.21 10.93 23.84
N THR A 80 0.78 9.87 24.42
CA THR A 80 0.71 9.59 25.86
C THR A 80 1.33 10.72 26.67
N LEU A 81 2.55 11.16 26.29
CA LEU A 81 3.22 12.29 26.95
C LEU A 81 2.43 13.59 26.81
N TRP A 82 1.79 13.79 25.66
CA TRP A 82 0.99 14.98 25.38
C TRP A 82 -0.28 15.01 26.23
N GLU A 83 -1.00 13.89 26.33
CA GLU A 83 -2.16 13.74 27.22
C GLU A 83 -1.77 13.90 28.69
N GLU A 84 -0.61 13.38 29.11
CA GLU A 84 -0.10 13.58 30.47
C GLU A 84 0.19 15.06 30.76
N LEU A 85 0.81 15.78 29.82
CA LEU A 85 1.08 17.21 29.95
C LEU A 85 -0.21 18.02 30.11
N GLU A 86 -1.27 17.69 29.37
CA GLU A 86 -2.57 18.37 29.48
C GLU A 86 -3.19 18.22 30.87
N ILE A 87 -3.01 17.07 31.54
CA ILE A 87 -3.50 16.84 32.91
C ILE A 87 -2.85 17.82 33.89
N TYR A 88 -1.55 18.11 33.72
CA TYR A 88 -0.80 19.02 34.60
C TYR A 88 -0.97 20.50 34.27
N MET A 89 -1.63 20.83 33.16
CA MET A 89 -1.90 22.20 32.73
C MET A 89 -3.41 22.49 32.78
N PRO A 90 -4.14 22.36 33.89
CA PRO A 90 -5.58 22.61 33.89
C PRO A 90 -5.89 24.09 33.63
N ILE A 91 -6.89 24.36 32.79
CA ILE A 91 -7.42 25.72 32.62
C ILE A 91 -7.94 26.20 33.99
N PRO A 92 -7.45 27.34 34.51
CA PRO A 92 -7.92 27.84 35.80
C PRO A 92 -9.42 28.12 35.77
N ASN A 93 -10.13 27.79 36.84
CA ASN A 93 -11.52 28.21 37.01
C ASN A 93 -11.55 29.66 37.52
N CYS A 94 -12.23 30.58 36.81
CA CYS A 94 -12.57 31.88 37.40
C CYS A 94 -13.97 31.84 38.04
N THR A 95 -14.10 32.41 39.22
CA THR A 95 -15.37 32.71 39.91
C THR A 95 -16.01 34.04 39.48
N CYS A 96 -15.51 34.64 38.40
CA CYS A 96 -15.97 35.89 37.83
C CYS A 96 -17.45 35.81 37.41
N HIS A 97 -18.30 36.77 37.83
CA HIS A 97 -19.69 36.87 37.35
C HIS A 97 -19.82 37.25 35.86
N HIS A 98 -18.76 37.82 35.28
CA HIS A 98 -18.68 38.17 33.86
C HIS A 98 -17.49 37.46 33.21
N ARG A 99 -17.48 37.41 31.87
CA ARG A 99 -16.42 36.73 31.10
C ARG A 99 -15.06 37.31 31.49
N CYS A 100 -14.24 36.49 32.15
CA CYS A 100 -12.93 36.93 32.64
C CYS A 100 -12.02 37.32 31.47
N SER A 101 -11.49 38.54 31.51
CA SER A 101 -10.54 39.09 30.54
C SER A 101 -9.12 39.20 31.09
N CYS A 102 -8.83 38.56 32.23
CA CYS A 102 -7.47 38.60 32.78
C CYS A 102 -6.49 37.86 31.88
N ASP A 103 -5.25 38.36 31.85
CA ASP A 103 -4.20 37.80 31.01
C ASP A 103 -3.92 36.32 31.31
N ALA A 104 -4.01 35.93 32.58
CA ALA A 104 -3.83 34.54 33.00
C ALA A 104 -4.85 33.58 32.34
N MET A 105 -6.14 33.94 32.29
CA MET A 105 -7.17 33.13 31.63
C MET A 105 -7.05 33.14 30.11
N ARG A 106 -6.56 34.24 29.52
CA ARG A 106 -6.30 34.35 28.09
C ARG A 106 -5.11 33.46 27.67
N ILE A 107 -4.03 33.48 28.45
CA ILE A 107 -2.82 32.68 28.21
C ILE A 107 -3.14 31.19 28.38
N ALA A 108 -3.84 30.81 29.45
CA ALA A 108 -4.26 29.42 29.66
C ALA A 108 -5.03 28.89 28.45
N ARG A 109 -6.06 29.61 27.98
CA ARG A 109 -6.84 29.18 26.80
C ARG A 109 -5.99 29.05 25.54
N ASN A 110 -5.12 30.00 25.25
CA ASN A 110 -4.30 29.96 24.03
C ASN A 110 -3.35 28.76 23.99
N ASN A 111 -2.85 28.30 25.15
CA ASN A 111 -1.93 27.16 25.23
C ASN A 111 -2.62 25.79 25.05
N HIS A 112 -3.96 25.71 25.06
CA HIS A 112 -4.73 24.47 24.88
C HIS A 112 -5.35 24.29 23.47
N HIS A 113 -5.05 25.18 22.54
CA HIS A 113 -5.61 25.16 21.18
C HIS A 113 -4.57 24.82 20.08
N MET A 114 -3.37 24.37 20.45
CA MET A 114 -2.36 23.82 19.52
C MET A 114 -2.39 22.31 19.55
#